data_AF-A0AAW1T8N6-F1
#
_entry.id   AF-A0AAW1T8N6-F1
#
_cell.length_a   1.000
_cell.length_b   1.000
_cell.length_c   1.000
_cell.angle_alpha   90.00
_cell.angle_beta   90.00
_cell.angle_gamma   90.00
#
_symmetry.space_group_name_H-M   'P 1'
#
loop_
_entity.id
_entity.type
_entity.pdbx_description
1 polymer ?
#
loop_
_entity_poly.entity_id
_entity_poly.type
_entity_poly.pdbx_seq_one_letter_code
_entity_poly.pdbx_strand_id
1 'polypeptide(L)'
;MSPGALLSRTVCLCPGQPHSLPPPKTCNAIASSQAPEAGQHIELECTALAFGGQGVCRQESGFVVFCNAALPGEKLLAEVTAVKKGHAVATKLRSLHTHQHAVRPPCPHFGPCGGCTLQNLDYAAQLAAKREWVVSALQRIGGVSDAESLVTSVVPCRDVFRYRNNMRFSFGPRHTIEAGPAGSNQALPTAEPHAHALGLHPRGLGATVLPISTCHLQDQEADRILQVVSNWAKTLPPESPAATSAASELQQGPTEGGLEEEDAPDAPLHQQQQAYAGRRRQSGGGRMQRGRGRGGGRGRQRNRTVLDSPPEAPTQFLREVVIRRGRGDVDKGIFMVDLITTYHAPERLQPVVAAIQAEVPAAKSFVNTVAATPRSRNVKTYPISGPHFLRETLCSLDFRVSPRSFFQTNTAQTETLYAIVAALAGLEPASSSQEQTASALENVRGQPWDPNESRFGSGVPILWDLFCGIGTIGLSLAVQCSRVIGIDGAGGGIADASLNAHRNSISNASFLQHDLAAQNIASKLELLPQPDIIIADPARNGMGTALLSYLKQSGASRIVYVSCDPASQARDLRQLTFDEAGLAPFKLMPGVVPCDMFPHTAHIESVALLTRA
;
A
#
# COMPACT_ATOMS: atom_id res chain seq x y z
N MET A 1 -53.89 32.09 77.33
CA MET A 1 -53.08 32.80 78.34
C MET A 1 -51.70 32.16 78.36
N SER A 2 -50.65 32.91 78.04
CA SER A 2 -49.24 32.59 78.41
C SER A 2 -49.06 32.84 79.93
N PRO A 3 -47.91 32.53 80.60
CA PRO A 3 -46.57 32.15 80.09
C PRO A 3 -45.82 31.05 80.90
N GLY A 4 -44.61 30.64 80.46
CA GLY A 4 -43.69 29.86 81.33
C GLY A 4 -42.60 29.02 80.63
N ALA A 5 -41.63 29.70 80.04
CA ALA A 5 -40.38 29.24 79.43
C ALA A 5 -39.77 27.88 79.86
N LEU A 6 -39.44 27.05 78.86
CA LEU A 6 -38.12 26.43 78.63
C LEU A 6 -38.17 25.65 77.29
N LEU A 7 -37.71 26.29 76.21
CA LEU A 7 -37.61 25.68 74.87
C LEU A 7 -36.34 24.82 74.80
N SER A 8 -36.50 23.50 74.79
CA SER A 8 -35.51 22.57 74.27
C SER A 8 -35.86 22.26 72.81
N ARG A 9 -35.16 22.93 71.87
CA ARG A 9 -35.12 22.54 70.46
C ARG A 9 -33.66 22.55 70.02
N THR A 10 -33.11 21.35 69.90
CA THR A 10 -31.76 21.10 69.41
C THR A 10 -31.78 21.06 67.88
N VAL A 11 -31.09 22.02 67.27
CA VAL A 11 -30.57 22.01 65.89
C VAL A 11 -29.19 22.66 66.03
N CYS A 12 -28.06 22.06 65.63
CA CYS A 12 -27.59 21.84 64.26
C CYS A 12 -26.29 21.01 64.36
N LEU A 13 -25.98 20.06 63.47
CA LEU A 13 -25.23 20.29 62.22
C LEU A 13 -25.39 19.07 61.26
N CYS A 14 -25.71 19.34 59.99
CA CYS A 14 -25.68 18.41 58.82
C CYS A 14 -24.22 18.13 58.36
N PRO A 15 -23.89 17.21 57.40
CA PRO A 15 -24.69 16.45 56.40
C PRO A 15 -24.47 14.91 56.44
N GLY A 16 -25.32 14.01 55.94
CA GLY A 16 -25.80 13.83 54.57
C GLY A 16 -25.02 12.70 53.85
N GLN A 17 -25.40 11.43 54.06
CA GLN A 17 -24.96 10.31 53.21
C GLN A 17 -25.78 10.25 51.91
N PRO A 18 -25.17 9.81 50.79
CA PRO A 18 -25.54 8.47 50.32
C PRO A 18 -24.36 7.65 49.76
N HIS A 19 -24.49 6.33 49.95
CA HIS A 19 -23.88 5.20 49.24
C HIS A 19 -22.66 5.47 48.33
N SER A 20 -21.50 4.97 48.77
CA SER A 20 -20.23 4.98 48.03
C SER A 20 -20.28 4.12 46.77
N LEU A 21 -19.96 4.77 45.65
CA LEU A 21 -19.53 4.18 44.38
C LEU A 21 -18.36 3.18 44.58
N PRO A 22 -18.20 2.15 43.73
CA PRO A 22 -17.00 1.32 43.73
C PRO A 22 -15.77 2.19 43.45
N PRO A 23 -14.60 1.89 44.05
CA PRO A 23 -13.43 2.73 43.91
C PRO A 23 -13.06 2.88 42.42
N PRO A 24 -12.66 4.08 41.97
CA PRO A 24 -12.08 4.22 40.64
C PRO A 24 -10.91 3.25 40.56
N LYS A 25 -10.86 2.44 39.49
CA LYS A 25 -9.70 1.58 39.20
C LYS A 25 -8.46 2.45 39.33
N THR A 26 -7.69 2.20 40.39
CA THR A 26 -6.44 2.88 40.63
C THR A 26 -5.58 2.63 39.42
N CYS A 27 -5.33 3.69 38.65
CA CYS A 27 -4.17 3.74 37.78
C CYS A 27 -3.00 3.34 38.66
N ASN A 28 -2.40 2.18 38.41
CA ASN A 28 -1.14 1.82 39.04
C ASN A 28 -0.21 3.03 38.89
N ALA A 29 0.21 3.58 40.03
CA ALA A 29 1.24 4.59 40.08
C ALA A 29 2.51 3.94 39.54
N ILE A 30 2.74 4.11 38.24
CA ILE A 30 4.04 3.86 37.63
C ILE A 30 4.98 4.84 38.32
N ALA A 31 5.97 4.32 39.06
CA ALA A 31 7.08 5.13 39.56
C ALA A 31 7.51 6.06 38.43
N SER A 32 7.62 7.37 38.68
CA SER A 32 7.85 8.36 37.64
C SER A 32 9.06 7.96 36.80
N SER A 33 8.82 7.34 35.65
CA SER A 33 9.87 6.92 34.75
C SER A 33 10.40 8.22 34.17
N GLN A 34 11.54 8.71 34.70
CA GLN A 34 12.16 9.92 34.18
C GLN A 34 12.33 9.74 32.68
N ALA A 35 11.70 10.63 31.91
CA ALA A 35 11.87 10.64 30.47
C ALA A 35 13.35 10.92 30.18
N PRO A 36 13.98 10.16 29.28
CA PRO A 36 15.38 10.40 28.95
C PRO A 36 15.54 11.72 28.21
N GLU A 37 16.75 12.26 28.21
CA GLU A 37 17.09 13.50 27.49
C GLU A 37 17.64 13.20 26.09
N ALA A 38 17.49 14.15 25.15
CA ALA A 38 18.11 14.01 23.83
C ALA A 38 19.65 14.05 23.96
N GLY A 39 20.34 13.17 23.22
CA GLY A 39 21.78 12.91 23.32
C GLY A 39 22.16 11.92 24.44
N GLN A 40 21.23 11.52 25.31
CA GLN A 40 21.54 10.57 26.37
C GLN A 40 21.77 9.16 25.82
N HIS A 41 22.83 8.49 26.31
CA HIS A 41 23.06 7.08 26.06
C HIS A 41 22.33 6.25 27.12
N ILE A 42 21.48 5.33 26.67
CA ILE A 42 20.63 4.50 27.54
C ILE A 42 20.70 3.03 27.12
N GLU A 43 20.68 2.15 28.12
CA GLU A 43 20.48 0.73 27.89
C GLU A 43 18.99 0.45 27.70
N LEU A 44 18.71 -0.42 26.73
CA LEU A 44 17.37 -0.75 26.29
C LEU A 44 17.24 -2.24 26.08
N GLU A 45 16.08 -2.77 26.42
CA GLU A 45 15.65 -4.10 26.01
C GLU A 45 14.55 -3.96 24.95
N CYS A 46 14.76 -4.54 23.78
CA CYS A 46 13.79 -4.52 22.71
C CYS A 46 12.82 -5.69 22.86
N THR A 47 11.53 -5.41 22.97
CA THR A 47 10.51 -6.45 23.21
C THR A 47 9.75 -6.83 21.95
N ALA A 48 9.66 -5.93 20.97
CA ALA A 48 8.89 -6.12 19.75
C ALA A 48 9.40 -5.20 18.63
N LEU A 49 8.87 -5.36 17.41
CA LEU A 49 8.99 -4.35 16.35
C LEU A 49 7.67 -3.61 16.20
N ALA A 50 7.73 -2.30 16.01
CA ALA A 50 6.61 -1.51 15.52
C ALA A 50 6.45 -1.73 14.01
N PHE A 51 5.25 -1.47 13.50
CA PHE A 51 5.02 -1.45 12.05
C PHE A 51 5.97 -0.43 11.40
N GLY A 52 6.68 -0.87 10.35
CA GLY A 52 7.80 -0.12 9.75
C GLY A 52 9.19 -0.56 10.22
N GLY A 53 9.28 -1.47 11.20
CA GLY A 53 10.52 -2.16 11.58
C GLY A 53 11.39 -1.44 12.63
N GLN A 54 10.89 -0.39 13.30
CA GLN A 54 11.57 0.19 14.47
C GLN A 54 11.36 -0.72 15.68
N GLY A 55 12.39 -0.95 16.49
CA GLY A 55 12.25 -1.70 17.73
C GLY A 55 11.43 -0.93 18.76
N VAL A 56 10.51 -1.62 19.42
CA VAL A 56 9.80 -1.12 20.60
C VAL A 56 10.60 -1.60 21.80
N CYS A 57 11.32 -0.67 22.42
CA CYS A 57 12.18 -0.95 23.55
C CYS A 57 11.64 -0.34 24.83
N ARG A 58 12.11 -0.87 25.95
CA ARG A 58 11.87 -0.28 27.27
C ARG A 58 13.19 -0.10 28.01
N GLN A 59 13.27 1.01 28.75
CA GLN A 59 14.25 1.15 29.83
C GLN A 59 13.81 0.29 31.03
N GLU A 60 14.72 0.01 31.96
CA GLU A 60 14.37 -0.65 33.24
C GLU A 60 13.26 0.09 34.00
N SER A 61 13.19 1.42 33.85
CA SER A 61 12.13 2.26 34.40
C SER A 61 10.74 2.04 33.77
N GLY A 62 10.65 1.25 32.68
CA GLY A 62 9.42 0.96 31.94
C GLY A 62 9.09 1.97 30.82
N PHE A 63 9.85 3.07 30.69
CA PHE A 63 9.63 4.10 29.67
C PHE A 63 9.82 3.55 28.24
N VAL A 64 8.89 3.87 27.34
CA VAL A 64 8.88 3.34 25.97
C VAL A 64 9.81 4.15 25.06
N VAL A 65 10.70 3.45 24.36
CA VAL A 65 11.65 4.04 23.41
C VAL A 65 11.56 3.29 22.08
N PHE A 66 11.26 4.01 21.00
CA PHE A 66 11.34 3.46 19.65
C PHE A 66 12.80 3.54 19.17
N CYS A 67 13.44 2.40 18.97
CA CYS A 67 14.85 2.32 18.64
C CYS A 67 15.06 1.86 17.19
N ASN A 68 15.79 2.66 16.40
CA ASN A 68 16.21 2.26 15.07
C ASN A 68 17.17 1.06 15.13
N ALA A 69 16.98 0.11 14.21
CA ALA A 69 17.71 -1.16 14.08
C ALA A 69 17.86 -2.02 15.34
N ALA A 70 17.05 -1.79 16.37
CA ALA A 70 16.86 -2.75 17.44
C ALA A 70 16.06 -3.95 16.92
N LEU A 71 16.47 -5.15 17.29
CA LEU A 71 15.76 -6.40 17.01
C LEU A 71 15.04 -6.87 18.27
N PRO A 72 13.85 -7.51 18.17
CA PRO A 72 13.19 -8.10 19.34
C PRO A 72 14.14 -9.01 20.12
N GLY A 73 14.03 -9.05 21.44
CA GLY A 73 14.90 -9.82 22.34
C GLY A 73 16.34 -9.29 22.50
N GLU A 74 16.71 -8.21 21.79
CA GLU A 74 18.04 -7.61 21.88
C GLU A 74 18.16 -6.71 23.11
N LYS A 75 19.27 -6.86 23.87
CA LYS A 75 19.74 -5.85 24.80
C LYS A 75 20.78 -4.99 24.12
N LEU A 76 20.64 -3.67 24.19
CA LEU A 76 21.42 -2.74 23.39
C LEU A 76 21.67 -1.42 24.11
N LEU A 77 22.77 -0.76 23.72
CA LEU A 77 23.03 0.62 24.07
C LEU A 77 22.55 1.51 22.92
N ALA A 78 21.75 2.52 23.22
CA ALA A 78 21.23 3.46 22.23
C ALA A 78 21.42 4.91 22.66
N GLU A 79 21.53 5.81 21.67
CA GLU A 79 21.49 7.25 21.88
C GLU A 79 20.08 7.77 21.61
N VAL A 80 19.53 8.54 22.56
CA VAL A 80 18.22 9.17 22.41
C VAL A 80 18.31 10.34 21.43
N THR A 81 17.72 10.17 20.26
CA THR A 81 17.72 11.20 19.20
C THR A 81 16.61 12.22 19.35
N ALA A 82 15.48 11.85 19.95
CA ALA A 82 14.36 12.75 20.16
C ALA A 82 13.49 12.29 21.33
N VAL A 83 12.95 13.25 22.08
CA VAL A 83 11.99 13.00 23.15
C VAL A 83 10.64 13.56 22.72
N LYS A 84 9.59 12.74 22.77
CA LYS A 84 8.22 13.11 22.39
C LYS A 84 7.29 12.91 23.58
N LYS A 85 6.05 13.39 23.45
CA LYS A 85 5.03 13.18 24.48
C LYS A 85 4.74 11.67 24.61
N GLY A 86 5.15 11.07 25.73
CA GLY A 86 4.86 9.68 26.09
C GLY A 86 5.80 8.62 25.50
N HIS A 87 6.81 8.98 24.72
CA HIS A 87 7.86 8.06 24.25
C HIS A 87 9.11 8.83 23.80
N ALA A 88 10.23 8.14 23.67
CA ALA A 88 11.42 8.67 23.01
C ALA A 88 11.73 7.90 21.72
N VAL A 89 12.57 8.49 20.88
CA VAL A 89 13.16 7.85 19.70
C VAL A 89 14.66 7.79 19.91
N ALA A 90 15.23 6.61 19.77
CA ALA A 90 16.65 6.37 19.93
C ALA A 90 17.23 5.65 18.71
N THR A 91 18.55 5.68 18.59
CA THR A 91 19.29 4.99 17.54
C THR A 91 20.29 4.06 18.21
N LYS A 92 20.26 2.77 17.84
CA LYS A 92 21.14 1.78 18.44
C LYS A 92 22.61 2.10 18.11
N LEU A 93 23.44 2.20 19.15
CA LEU A 93 24.89 2.37 19.04
C LEU A 93 25.58 1.02 18.86
N ARG A 94 25.28 0.06 19.74
CA ARG A 94 25.80 -1.32 19.70
C ARG A 94 24.90 -2.29 20.44
N SER A 95 24.95 -3.55 20.04
CA SER A 95 24.34 -4.66 20.77
C SER A 95 25.16 -4.95 22.04
N LEU A 96 24.47 -5.11 23.18
CA LEU A 96 25.05 -5.66 24.41
C LEU A 96 24.89 -7.18 24.42
N HIS A 97 23.70 -7.64 24.01
CA HIS A 97 23.41 -9.04 23.70
C HIS A 97 22.64 -9.10 22.38
N THR A 98 23.26 -9.73 21.38
CA THR A 98 22.65 -9.92 20.07
C THR A 98 21.49 -10.92 20.18
N HIS A 99 20.40 -10.64 19.49
CA HIS A 99 19.26 -11.55 19.40
C HIS A 99 19.65 -12.87 18.73
N GLN A 100 19.08 -13.99 19.18
CA GLN A 100 19.35 -15.34 18.65
C GLN A 100 19.02 -15.50 17.15
N HIS A 101 18.08 -14.70 16.63
CA HIS A 101 17.66 -14.72 15.23
C HIS A 101 18.32 -13.63 14.36
N ALA A 102 19.35 -12.94 14.88
CA ALA A 102 20.08 -11.95 14.10
C ALA A 102 20.95 -12.63 13.04
N VAL A 103 20.87 -12.16 11.79
CA VAL A 103 21.65 -12.66 10.67
C VAL A 103 22.40 -11.53 9.98
N ARG A 104 23.50 -11.86 9.28
CA ARG A 104 24.18 -10.88 8.43
C ARG A 104 23.36 -10.65 7.16
N PRO A 105 22.96 -9.40 6.85
CA PRO A 105 22.28 -9.08 5.61
C PRO A 105 23.13 -9.47 4.39
N PRO A 106 22.57 -10.19 3.40
CA PRO A 106 23.32 -10.52 2.18
C PRO A 106 23.49 -9.31 1.26
N CYS A 107 22.56 -8.34 1.28
CA CYS A 107 22.63 -7.18 0.40
C CYS A 107 23.73 -6.20 0.85
N PRO A 108 24.66 -5.82 -0.04
CA PRO A 108 25.72 -4.85 0.28
C PRO A 108 25.18 -3.44 0.52
N HIS A 109 23.95 -3.15 0.10
CA HIS A 109 23.30 -1.86 0.27
C HIS A 109 22.38 -1.80 1.50
N PHE A 110 22.26 -2.89 2.28
CA PHE A 110 21.39 -2.92 3.46
C PHE A 110 21.86 -1.94 4.55
N GLY A 111 20.90 -1.28 5.20
CA GLY A 111 21.14 -0.19 6.15
C GLY A 111 20.85 1.15 5.47
N PRO A 112 21.71 1.63 4.55
CA PRO A 112 21.46 2.86 3.82
C PRO A 112 20.22 2.79 2.93
N CYS A 113 20.08 1.72 2.14
CA CYS A 113 18.97 1.58 1.19
C CYS A 113 17.59 1.57 1.89
N GLY A 114 16.64 2.31 1.34
CA GLY A 114 15.25 2.34 1.80
C GLY A 114 14.42 1.11 1.46
N GLY A 115 14.94 0.17 0.65
CA GLY A 115 14.17 -0.96 0.13
C GLY A 115 13.88 -2.07 1.14
N CYS A 116 14.92 -2.63 1.77
CA CYS A 116 14.78 -3.74 2.73
C CYS A 116 15.04 -3.25 4.14
N THR A 117 14.19 -3.65 5.10
CA THR A 117 14.27 -3.26 6.51
C THR A 117 14.64 -4.37 7.48
N LEU A 118 14.47 -5.63 7.09
CA LEU A 118 14.58 -6.80 7.97
C LEU A 118 15.58 -7.87 7.51
N GLN A 119 16.47 -7.59 6.55
CA GLN A 119 17.48 -8.60 6.11
C GLN A 119 18.47 -9.00 7.21
N ASN A 120 18.52 -8.26 8.32
CA ASN A 120 19.33 -8.58 9.49
C ASN A 120 18.60 -9.49 10.50
N LEU A 121 17.39 -9.95 10.18
CA LEU A 121 16.59 -10.86 10.98
C LEU A 121 16.31 -12.12 10.16
N ASP A 122 16.47 -13.31 10.74
CA ASP A 122 16.13 -14.55 10.03
C ASP A 122 14.65 -14.59 9.63
N TYR A 123 14.34 -15.42 8.64
CA TYR A 123 13.04 -15.36 8.00
C TYR A 123 11.89 -15.76 8.94
N ALA A 124 12.10 -16.74 9.81
CA ALA A 124 11.09 -17.16 10.79
C ALA A 124 10.74 -16.02 11.76
N ALA A 125 11.74 -15.28 12.25
CA ALA A 125 11.51 -14.14 13.12
C ALA A 125 10.88 -12.94 12.37
N GLN A 126 11.13 -12.78 11.06
CA GLN A 126 10.39 -11.81 10.25
C GLN A 126 8.89 -12.13 10.20
N LEU A 127 8.53 -13.40 9.98
CA LEU A 127 7.13 -13.85 9.96
C LEU A 127 6.45 -13.64 11.32
N ALA A 128 7.13 -13.99 12.41
CA ALA A 128 6.62 -13.76 13.77
C ALA A 128 6.33 -12.26 14.03
N ALA A 129 7.26 -11.37 13.65
CA ALA A 129 7.06 -9.93 13.79
C ALA A 129 5.89 -9.41 12.93
N LYS A 130 5.76 -9.91 11.69
CA LYS A 130 4.66 -9.53 10.79
C LYS A 130 3.29 -9.96 11.32
N ARG A 131 3.19 -11.17 11.90
CA ARG A 131 1.98 -11.63 12.58
C ARG A 131 1.58 -10.68 13.70
N GLU A 132 2.53 -10.35 14.58
CA GLU A 132 2.29 -9.48 15.72
C GLU A 132 1.77 -8.10 15.29
N TRP A 133 2.23 -7.56 14.15
CA TRP A 133 1.70 -6.29 13.63
C TRP A 133 0.20 -6.35 13.30
N VAL A 134 -0.26 -7.47 12.72
CA VAL A 134 -1.68 -7.68 12.40
C VAL A 134 -2.50 -7.87 13.67
N VAL A 135 -2.06 -8.75 14.57
CA VAL A 135 -2.70 -8.98 15.88
C VAL A 135 -2.85 -7.65 16.64
N SER A 136 -1.74 -6.93 16.77
CA SER A 136 -1.69 -5.70 17.55
C SER A 136 -2.57 -4.59 16.97
N ALA A 137 -2.64 -4.48 15.64
CA ALA A 137 -3.53 -3.53 14.98
C ALA A 137 -5.01 -3.85 15.25
N LEU A 138 -5.41 -5.12 15.13
CA LEU A 138 -6.78 -5.55 15.42
C LEU A 138 -7.16 -5.33 16.89
N GLN A 139 -6.26 -5.62 17.83
CA GLN A 139 -6.49 -5.36 19.26
C GLN A 139 -6.62 -3.87 19.56
N ARG A 140 -5.62 -3.07 19.16
CA ARG A 140 -5.48 -1.67 19.60
C ARG A 140 -6.36 -0.70 18.83
N ILE A 141 -6.57 -0.95 17.53
CA ILE A 141 -7.32 -0.07 16.64
C ILE A 141 -8.71 -0.67 16.37
N GLY A 142 -8.74 -1.96 16.02
CA GLY A 142 -9.96 -2.70 15.71
C GLY A 142 -10.86 -2.95 16.91
N GLY A 143 -10.32 -2.90 18.14
CA GLY A 143 -11.07 -3.20 19.37
C GLY A 143 -11.37 -4.69 19.55
N VAL A 144 -10.63 -5.56 18.87
CA VAL A 144 -10.82 -7.01 18.88
C VAL A 144 -9.98 -7.62 20.00
N SER A 145 -10.56 -7.83 21.18
CA SER A 145 -9.82 -8.28 22.37
C SER A 145 -9.14 -9.64 22.20
N ASP A 146 -9.74 -10.54 21.42
CA ASP A 146 -9.25 -11.89 21.17
C ASP A 146 -8.54 -12.03 19.81
N ALA A 147 -7.88 -10.97 19.32
CA ALA A 147 -7.28 -11.02 17.97
C ALA A 147 -6.19 -12.11 17.83
N GLU A 148 -5.55 -12.52 18.93
CA GLU A 148 -4.52 -13.57 18.90
C GLU A 148 -5.10 -14.90 18.37
N SER A 149 -6.32 -15.24 18.78
CA SER A 149 -7.01 -16.46 18.33
C SER A 149 -7.57 -16.34 16.91
N LEU A 150 -7.86 -15.13 16.46
CA LEU A 150 -8.49 -14.87 15.16
C LEU A 150 -7.50 -14.78 14.01
N VAL A 151 -6.26 -14.34 14.27
CA VAL A 151 -5.23 -14.22 13.22
C VAL A 151 -4.52 -15.57 13.07
N THR A 152 -4.21 -16.00 11.85
CA THR A 152 -3.44 -17.23 11.58
C THR A 152 -1.93 -17.00 11.62
N SER A 153 -1.14 -18.07 11.50
CA SER A 153 0.28 -17.93 11.13
C SER A 153 0.41 -17.16 9.79
N VAL A 154 1.52 -16.46 9.61
CA VAL A 154 1.79 -15.78 8.34
C VAL A 154 2.07 -16.82 7.27
N VAL A 155 1.38 -16.73 6.14
CA VAL A 155 1.68 -17.54 4.96
C VAL A 155 3.05 -17.10 4.41
N PRO A 156 4.08 -17.96 4.45
CA PRO A 156 5.42 -17.60 4.04
C PRO A 156 5.51 -17.41 2.52
N CYS A 157 6.47 -16.59 2.09
CA CYS A 157 6.85 -16.49 0.69
C CYS A 157 7.72 -17.67 0.29
N ARG A 158 7.42 -18.28 -0.85
CA ARG A 158 8.26 -19.35 -1.44
C ARG A 158 9.69 -18.88 -1.70
N ASP A 159 9.82 -17.80 -2.46
CA ASP A 159 11.10 -17.22 -2.86
C ASP A 159 11.32 -15.94 -2.07
N VAL A 160 12.21 -15.98 -1.08
CA VAL A 160 12.49 -14.81 -0.23
C VAL A 160 13.38 -13.77 -0.90
N PHE A 161 14.10 -14.17 -1.96
CA PHE A 161 14.89 -13.30 -2.83
C PHE A 161 14.45 -13.46 -4.28
N ARG A 162 14.80 -12.47 -5.12
CA ARG A 162 14.57 -12.49 -6.57
C ARG A 162 13.10 -12.71 -6.96
N TYR A 163 12.16 -12.42 -6.07
CA TYR A 163 10.71 -12.59 -6.32
C TYR A 163 10.11 -11.41 -7.08
N ARG A 164 10.72 -10.22 -6.98
CA ARG A 164 10.11 -8.98 -7.45
C ARG A 164 10.14 -8.91 -8.98
N ASN A 165 8.97 -8.73 -9.59
CA ASN A 165 8.78 -8.61 -11.04
C ASN A 165 8.78 -7.16 -11.55
N ASN A 166 8.78 -6.17 -10.64
CA ASN A 166 8.73 -4.75 -10.97
C ASN A 166 9.57 -3.93 -9.97
N MET A 167 10.57 -3.24 -10.49
CA MET A 167 11.43 -2.32 -9.75
C MET A 167 11.41 -0.93 -10.36
N ARG A 168 11.46 0.08 -9.48
CA ARG A 168 11.57 1.50 -9.84
C ARG A 168 12.82 2.08 -9.21
N PHE A 169 13.64 2.73 -10.03
CA PHE A 169 14.87 3.40 -9.61
C PHE A 169 14.78 4.89 -9.93
N SER A 170 15.08 5.73 -8.95
CA SER A 170 15.11 7.17 -9.10
C SER A 170 16.45 7.63 -9.65
N PHE A 171 16.43 8.62 -10.53
CA PHE A 171 17.60 9.39 -10.93
C PHE A 171 17.55 10.76 -10.26
N GLY A 172 18.67 11.18 -9.67
CA GLY A 172 18.70 12.44 -8.93
C GLY A 172 20.03 12.72 -8.26
N PRO A 173 20.08 13.80 -7.45
CA PRO A 173 21.28 14.20 -6.73
C PRO A 173 21.83 13.08 -5.85
N ARG A 174 23.14 12.87 -5.93
CA ARG A 174 23.89 11.93 -5.12
C ARG A 174 24.64 12.67 -4.04
N HIS A 175 24.33 12.33 -2.79
CA HIS A 175 25.09 12.75 -1.62
C HIS A 175 25.97 11.60 -1.12
N THR A 176 27.04 11.93 -0.38
CA THR A 176 27.76 10.94 0.40
C THR A 176 26.83 10.51 1.53
N ILE A 177 26.55 9.21 1.61
CA ILE A 177 25.73 8.67 2.68
C ILE A 177 26.66 8.11 3.73
N GLU A 178 26.78 8.84 4.83
CA GLU A 178 27.34 8.27 6.04
C GLU A 178 26.25 7.47 6.73
N ALA A 179 26.46 6.16 6.76
CA ALA A 179 25.65 5.26 7.56
C ALA A 179 25.99 5.54 9.02
N GLY A 180 25.12 6.26 9.70
CA GLY A 180 25.16 6.40 11.14
C GLY A 180 24.82 5.06 11.83
N PRO A 181 24.96 5.00 13.16
CA PRO A 181 24.54 3.84 13.92
C PRO A 181 23.11 3.44 13.54
N ALA A 182 22.85 2.14 13.39
CA ALA A 182 21.51 1.60 13.21
C ALA A 182 20.69 2.13 12.00
N GLY A 183 21.36 2.53 10.92
CA GLY A 183 20.69 2.90 9.66
C GLY A 183 20.05 4.29 9.68
N SER A 184 20.40 5.15 10.66
CA SER A 184 20.23 6.59 10.48
C SER A 184 21.18 7.04 9.37
N ASN A 185 20.62 7.58 8.30
CA ASN A 185 21.44 8.07 7.20
C ASN A 185 21.61 9.57 7.35
N GLN A 186 22.84 10.04 7.24
CA GLN A 186 23.11 11.46 7.03
C GLN A 186 23.57 11.67 5.59
N ALA A 187 22.95 12.63 4.90
CA ALA A 187 23.41 13.10 3.61
C ALA A 187 24.47 14.18 3.84
N LEU A 188 25.68 13.94 3.36
CA LEU A 188 26.75 14.91 3.30
C LEU A 188 27.01 15.32 1.84
N PRO A 189 27.48 16.56 1.60
CA PRO A 189 27.92 16.96 0.27
C PRO A 189 28.93 15.94 -0.30
N THR A 190 28.77 15.61 -1.57
CA THR A 190 29.79 14.88 -2.33
C THR A 190 30.94 15.82 -2.68
N ALA A 191 32.14 15.25 -2.92
CA ALA A 191 33.26 16.02 -3.46
C ALA A 191 32.94 16.68 -4.82
N GLU A 192 31.99 16.09 -5.55
CA GLU A 192 31.47 16.54 -6.84
C GLU A 192 30.10 17.23 -6.63
N PRO A 193 30.01 18.57 -6.61
CA PRO A 193 28.79 19.32 -6.24
C PRO A 193 27.56 19.09 -7.15
N HIS A 194 27.74 18.37 -8.26
CA HIS A 194 26.68 17.96 -9.18
C HIS A 194 26.67 16.45 -9.46
N ALA A 195 27.10 15.64 -8.49
CA ALA A 195 27.02 14.19 -8.61
C ALA A 195 25.56 13.73 -8.73
N HIS A 196 25.29 12.85 -9.69
CA HIS A 196 24.00 12.19 -9.87
C HIS A 196 24.14 10.68 -9.72
N ALA A 197 23.05 10.02 -9.34
CA ALA A 197 22.98 8.58 -9.27
C ALA A 197 21.63 8.08 -9.78
N LEU A 198 21.65 6.86 -10.30
CA LEU A 198 20.46 6.04 -10.52
C LEU A 198 20.42 4.97 -9.43
N GLY A 199 19.29 4.86 -8.72
CA GLY A 199 19.15 3.87 -7.66
C GLY A 199 17.93 4.10 -6.77
N LEU A 200 18.08 3.94 -5.46
CA LEU A 200 16.98 4.01 -4.50
C LEU A 200 17.24 5.11 -3.46
N HIS A 201 16.17 5.65 -2.89
CA HIS A 201 16.32 6.63 -1.81
C HIS A 201 16.80 5.95 -0.52
N PRO A 202 17.77 6.54 0.19
CA PRO A 202 18.09 6.08 1.52
C PRO A 202 16.93 6.30 2.49
N ARG A 203 16.88 5.51 3.56
CA ARG A 203 15.87 5.69 4.61
C ARG A 203 15.90 7.10 5.18
N GLY A 204 14.74 7.75 5.23
CA GLY A 204 14.58 9.11 5.76
C GLY A 204 15.10 10.24 4.86
N LEU A 205 15.74 9.94 3.73
CA LEU A 205 16.38 10.93 2.86
C LEU A 205 15.82 10.89 1.43
N GLY A 206 14.63 11.46 1.24
CA GLY A 206 13.95 11.45 -0.07
C GLY A 206 14.57 12.34 -1.15
N ALA A 207 15.47 13.27 -0.79
CA ALA A 207 16.08 14.21 -1.73
C ALA A 207 17.39 13.68 -2.35
N THR A 208 17.91 12.56 -1.87
CA THR A 208 19.16 11.96 -2.35
C THR A 208 18.92 10.57 -2.90
N VAL A 209 19.73 10.15 -3.87
CA VAL A 209 19.70 8.82 -4.46
C VAL A 209 20.96 8.05 -4.05
N LEU A 210 20.76 6.88 -3.45
CA LEU A 210 21.81 5.88 -3.24
C LEU A 210 22.00 5.12 -4.55
N PRO A 211 23.21 5.10 -5.14
CA PRO A 211 23.50 4.28 -6.31
C PRO A 211 23.29 2.80 -5.97
N ILE A 212 22.52 2.11 -6.82
CA ILE A 212 22.30 0.67 -6.70
C ILE A 212 22.92 0.00 -7.92
N SER A 213 23.81 -0.97 -7.69
CA SER A 213 24.41 -1.78 -8.75
C SER A 213 23.86 -3.20 -8.77
N THR A 214 23.31 -3.67 -7.65
CA THR A 214 22.59 -4.94 -7.55
C THR A 214 21.45 -4.84 -6.54
N CYS A 215 20.34 -5.52 -6.81
CA CYS A 215 19.25 -5.66 -5.85
C CYS A 215 18.81 -7.12 -5.76
N HIS A 216 19.02 -7.75 -4.61
CA HIS A 216 18.64 -9.16 -4.38
C HIS A 216 17.13 -9.43 -4.42
N LEU A 217 16.28 -8.40 -4.54
CA LEU A 217 14.85 -8.59 -4.71
C LEU A 217 14.44 -8.76 -6.18
N GLN A 218 15.22 -8.27 -7.14
CA GLN A 218 14.92 -8.37 -8.59
C GLN A 218 15.84 -9.35 -9.29
N ASP A 219 15.58 -9.66 -10.56
CA ASP A 219 16.41 -10.55 -11.36
C ASP A 219 17.83 -10.00 -11.63
N GLN A 220 18.81 -10.90 -11.84
CA GLN A 220 20.19 -10.51 -12.11
C GLN A 220 20.37 -9.84 -13.48
N GLU A 221 19.60 -10.24 -14.50
CA GLU A 221 19.62 -9.56 -15.80
C GLU A 221 19.04 -8.14 -15.68
N ALA A 222 18.05 -7.93 -14.80
CA ALA A 222 17.56 -6.57 -14.50
C ALA A 222 18.62 -5.70 -13.81
N ASP A 223 19.51 -6.29 -12.99
CA ASP A 223 20.66 -5.57 -12.45
C ASP A 223 21.60 -5.08 -13.59
N ARG A 224 21.79 -5.87 -14.66
CA ARG A 224 22.57 -5.45 -15.84
C ARG A 224 21.90 -4.31 -16.61
N ILE A 225 20.58 -4.38 -16.84
CA ILE A 225 19.81 -3.28 -17.44
C ILE A 225 20.02 -1.98 -16.65
N LEU A 226 19.90 -2.05 -15.31
CA LEU A 226 20.12 -0.91 -14.43
C LEU A 226 21.54 -0.33 -14.57
N GLN A 227 22.56 -1.18 -14.69
CA GLN A 227 23.94 -0.75 -14.88
C GLN A 227 24.16 -0.04 -16.23
N VAL A 228 23.60 -0.57 -17.32
CA VAL A 228 23.65 0.07 -18.64
C VAL A 228 23.03 1.47 -18.58
N VAL A 229 21.82 1.59 -18.01
CA VAL A 229 21.16 2.89 -17.89
C VAL A 229 21.91 3.83 -16.96
N SER A 230 22.47 3.32 -15.86
CA SER A 230 23.30 4.11 -14.93
C SER A 230 24.55 4.67 -15.60
N ASN A 231 25.20 3.91 -16.48
CA ASN A 231 26.36 4.36 -17.24
C ASN A 231 25.98 5.39 -18.30
N TRP A 232 24.91 5.17 -19.04
CA TRP A 232 24.38 6.16 -20.00
C TRP A 232 23.96 7.45 -19.30
N ALA A 233 23.29 7.38 -18.16
CA ALA A 233 22.79 8.55 -17.45
C ALA A 233 23.93 9.50 -17.01
N LYS A 234 25.14 8.97 -16.75
CA LYS A 234 26.34 9.78 -16.47
C LYS A 234 26.83 10.60 -17.66
N THR A 235 26.46 10.20 -18.88
CA THR A 235 26.83 10.90 -20.12
C THR A 235 25.85 12.01 -20.50
N LEU A 236 24.72 12.13 -19.78
CA LEU A 236 23.72 13.15 -20.07
C LEU A 236 24.29 14.54 -19.74
N PRO A 237 24.15 15.52 -20.64
CA PRO A 237 24.58 16.88 -20.36
C PRO A 237 23.71 17.49 -19.24
N PRO A 238 24.26 18.41 -18.43
CA PRO A 238 23.47 19.20 -17.49
C PRO A 238 22.46 20.06 -18.26
N GLU A 239 21.20 20.10 -17.83
CA GLU A 239 20.19 20.94 -18.50
C GLU A 239 20.10 22.35 -17.90
N SER A 240 19.92 23.33 -18.78
CA SER A 240 19.55 24.71 -18.42
C SER A 240 18.04 24.84 -18.28
N PRO A 241 17.51 25.64 -17.32
CA PRO A 241 16.08 25.87 -17.14
C PRO A 241 15.30 26.28 -18.41
N ALA A 242 15.97 26.92 -19.37
CA ALA A 242 15.36 27.38 -20.63
C ALA A 242 15.09 26.26 -21.65
N ALA A 243 15.82 25.13 -21.60
CA ALA A 243 15.58 24.00 -22.49
C ALA A 243 14.26 23.27 -22.15
N THR A 244 13.91 23.27 -20.86
CA THR A 244 12.73 22.60 -20.31
C THR A 244 11.42 23.30 -20.71
N SER A 245 11.41 24.62 -20.86
CA SER A 245 10.22 25.36 -21.29
C SER A 245 9.88 25.13 -22.76
N ALA A 246 10.88 25.07 -23.64
CA ALA A 246 10.67 24.78 -25.06
C ALA A 246 10.18 23.34 -25.30
N ALA A 247 10.72 22.37 -24.54
CA ALA A 247 10.28 20.97 -24.62
C ALA A 247 8.87 20.73 -24.04
N SER A 248 8.39 21.62 -23.17
CA SER A 248 7.03 21.58 -22.62
C SER A 248 5.95 21.93 -23.65
N GLU A 249 6.27 22.70 -24.69
CA GLU A 249 5.29 23.13 -25.71
C GLU A 249 5.02 22.05 -26.78
N LEU A 250 5.93 21.07 -26.92
CA LEU A 250 5.87 19.97 -27.91
C LEU A 250 5.08 18.74 -27.42
N GLN A 251 4.32 18.83 -26.33
CA GLN A 251 3.64 17.70 -25.68
C GLN A 251 2.33 17.25 -26.39
N GLN A 252 2.35 17.00 -27.70
CA GLN A 252 1.24 16.35 -28.41
C GLN A 252 1.52 14.84 -28.52
N GLY A 253 0.80 14.06 -27.73
CA GLY A 253 0.91 12.60 -27.66
C GLY A 253 -0.36 12.02 -27.03
N PRO A 254 -0.75 10.79 -27.37
CA PRO A 254 -1.99 10.19 -26.92
C PRO A 254 -1.99 10.00 -25.40
N THR A 255 -3.12 10.26 -24.77
CA THR A 255 -3.39 9.86 -23.38
C THR A 255 -3.61 8.35 -23.32
N GLU A 256 -3.10 7.66 -22.29
CA GLU A 256 -3.36 6.24 -22.07
C GLU A 256 -4.89 5.99 -22.10
N GLY A 257 -5.35 5.27 -23.13
CA GLY A 257 -6.77 5.04 -23.43
C GLY A 257 -7.18 5.29 -24.89
N GLY A 258 -6.30 5.82 -25.75
CA GLY A 258 -6.61 6.13 -27.16
C GLY A 258 -5.71 5.50 -28.22
N LEU A 259 -4.94 4.46 -27.88
CA LEU A 259 -4.12 3.72 -28.84
C LEU A 259 -4.84 2.44 -29.24
N GLU A 260 -5.56 2.48 -30.36
CA GLU A 260 -6.03 1.30 -31.08
C GLU A 260 -4.85 0.71 -31.85
N GLU A 261 -4.46 -0.54 -31.58
CA GLU A 261 -3.54 -1.31 -32.43
C GLU A 261 -3.98 -2.79 -32.53
N GLU A 262 -3.56 -3.39 -33.65
CA GLU A 262 -4.14 -4.50 -34.43
C GLU A 262 -4.15 -5.89 -33.76
N ASP A 263 -5.08 -6.14 -32.84
CA ASP A 263 -5.40 -7.51 -32.37
C ASP A 263 -6.92 -7.77 -32.29
N ALA A 264 -7.76 -6.96 -32.93
CA ALA A 264 -9.20 -7.17 -32.98
C ALA A 264 -9.60 -8.04 -34.20
N PRO A 265 -10.16 -9.25 -34.02
CA PRO A 265 -11.01 -9.83 -35.06
C PRO A 265 -12.35 -9.07 -35.10
N ASP A 266 -12.75 -8.66 -36.30
CA ASP A 266 -13.99 -7.96 -36.62
C ASP A 266 -15.22 -8.54 -35.89
N ALA A 267 -15.82 -7.76 -34.99
CA ALA A 267 -17.20 -7.96 -34.55
C ALA A 267 -17.84 -6.61 -34.14
N PRO A 268 -19.09 -6.32 -34.55
CA PRO A 268 -19.66 -4.98 -34.48
C PRO A 268 -20.03 -4.58 -33.05
N LEU A 269 -19.22 -3.72 -32.43
CA LEU A 269 -19.57 -2.96 -31.23
C LEU A 269 -20.45 -1.76 -31.61
N HIS A 270 -21.74 -2.00 -31.80
CA HIS A 270 -22.74 -0.93 -31.77
C HIS A 270 -24.08 -1.46 -31.24
N GLN A 271 -24.62 -0.75 -30.25
CA GLN A 271 -25.92 -0.94 -29.56
C GLN A 271 -25.90 -1.68 -28.22
N GLN A 272 -25.43 -1.00 -27.16
CA GLN A 272 -26.01 -1.19 -25.82
C GLN A 272 -25.85 0.01 -24.87
N GLN A 273 -25.80 1.25 -25.40
CA GLN A 273 -25.75 2.49 -24.61
C GLN A 273 -27.03 3.36 -24.66
N GLN A 274 -28.14 2.86 -25.21
CA GLN A 274 -29.39 3.62 -25.29
C GLN A 274 -30.59 2.80 -24.83
N ALA A 275 -30.74 2.63 -23.51
CA ALA A 275 -31.99 2.13 -22.95
C ALA A 275 -32.28 2.62 -21.52
N TYR A 276 -31.79 3.78 -21.08
CA TYR A 276 -32.23 4.38 -19.81
C TYR A 276 -32.21 5.91 -19.87
N ALA A 277 -33.10 6.51 -20.68
CA ALA A 277 -33.46 7.92 -20.58
C ALA A 277 -34.81 8.19 -21.25
N GLY A 278 -35.90 7.85 -20.56
CA GLY A 278 -37.26 8.09 -21.02
C GLY A 278 -38.13 8.72 -19.94
N ARG A 279 -38.08 10.06 -19.81
CA ARG A 279 -39.21 11.01 -19.65
C ARG A 279 -38.70 12.37 -19.19
N ARG A 280 -38.55 13.29 -20.14
CA ARG A 280 -38.53 14.74 -19.88
C ARG A 280 -39.95 15.21 -19.56
N ARG A 281 -40.08 16.08 -18.54
CA ARG A 281 -41.09 17.14 -18.52
C ARG A 281 -40.39 18.49 -18.47
N GLN A 282 -40.91 19.38 -19.30
CA GLN A 282 -40.46 20.76 -19.54
C GLN A 282 -40.89 21.69 -18.40
N SER A 283 -40.02 22.66 -18.09
CA SER A 283 -40.29 24.06 -17.66
C SER A 283 -39.00 24.53 -16.96
N GLY A 284 -38.42 25.70 -17.14
CA GLY A 284 -38.79 26.97 -17.73
C GLY A 284 -37.74 27.96 -17.20
N GLY A 285 -37.29 28.90 -18.02
CA GLY A 285 -36.12 29.74 -17.72
C GLY A 285 -36.24 30.62 -16.48
N GLY A 286 -35.09 30.99 -15.91
CA GLY A 286 -34.99 31.92 -14.80
C GLY A 286 -33.54 32.31 -14.52
N ARG A 287 -33.04 33.30 -15.25
CA ARG A 287 -31.74 33.95 -15.04
C ARG A 287 -31.87 34.85 -13.80
N MET A 288 -31.12 34.57 -12.73
CA MET A 288 -31.01 35.50 -11.59
C MET A 288 -29.56 35.65 -11.14
N GLN A 289 -29.05 36.87 -11.31
CA GLN A 289 -27.87 37.40 -10.64
C GLN A 289 -28.18 37.63 -9.15
N ARG A 290 -27.16 37.44 -8.30
CA ARG A 290 -26.86 38.08 -7.00
C ARG A 290 -25.87 37.15 -6.29
N GLY A 291 -24.86 37.56 -5.54
CA GLY A 291 -24.42 38.85 -5.04
C GLY A 291 -23.34 38.51 -4.02
N ARG A 292 -22.16 39.15 -4.12
CA ARG A 292 -21.02 38.91 -3.23
C ARG A 292 -21.37 39.42 -1.82
N GLY A 293 -21.35 38.51 -0.84
CA GLY A 293 -21.38 38.84 0.59
C GLY A 293 -20.06 38.42 1.25
N ARG A 294 -19.24 39.40 1.64
CA ARG A 294 -18.03 39.21 2.45
C ARG A 294 -18.44 38.99 3.90
N GLY A 295 -18.00 37.89 4.51
CA GLY A 295 -18.06 37.64 5.95
C GLY A 295 -16.67 37.26 6.45
N GLY A 296 -16.04 38.17 7.21
CA GLY A 296 -14.70 37.99 7.78
C GLY A 296 -14.74 37.13 9.05
N GLY A 297 -13.91 36.08 9.09
CA GLY A 297 -13.58 35.31 10.28
C GLY A 297 -12.07 35.27 10.46
N ARG A 298 -11.58 35.85 11.56
CA ARG A 298 -10.16 35.97 11.91
C ARG A 298 -9.56 34.60 12.21
N GLY A 299 -8.79 34.05 11.27
CA GLY A 299 -7.90 32.90 11.48
C GLY A 299 -6.50 33.36 11.89
N ARG A 300 -6.03 32.89 13.05
CA ARG A 300 -4.66 33.09 13.57
C ARG A 300 -3.62 32.65 12.53
N GLN A 301 -2.92 33.61 11.91
CA GLN A 301 -1.72 33.37 11.12
C GLN A 301 -0.60 32.90 12.05
N ARG A 302 -0.16 31.65 11.88
CA ARG A 302 1.15 31.20 12.38
C ARG A 302 2.20 31.78 11.43
N ASN A 303 3.04 32.67 11.92
CA ASN A 303 4.27 33.11 11.24
C ASN A 303 5.15 31.88 11.01
N ARG A 304 5.12 31.35 9.79
CA ARG A 304 6.15 30.45 9.26
C ARG A 304 7.23 31.38 8.71
N THR A 305 8.37 31.43 9.39
CA THR A 305 9.60 31.98 8.83
C THR A 305 9.84 31.28 7.49
N VAL A 306 9.89 32.08 6.43
CA VAL A 306 10.30 31.65 5.08
C VAL A 306 11.76 31.27 5.20
N LEU A 307 12.03 29.97 5.36
CA LEU A 307 13.32 29.43 4.95
C LEU A 307 13.32 29.56 3.42
N ASP A 308 14.28 30.30 2.89
CA ASP A 308 14.53 30.41 1.47
C ASP A 308 14.43 29.02 0.85
N SER A 309 13.59 28.90 -0.18
CA SER A 309 13.52 27.66 -0.95
C SER A 309 14.91 27.43 -1.53
N PRO A 310 15.49 26.23 -1.39
CA PRO A 310 16.78 25.95 -2.00
C PRO A 310 16.67 26.25 -3.51
N PRO A 311 17.73 26.79 -4.15
CA PRO A 311 17.72 27.05 -5.58
C PRO A 311 17.25 25.79 -6.31
N GLU A 312 16.30 25.95 -7.23
CA GLU A 312 15.74 24.83 -7.99
C GLU A 312 16.90 24.07 -8.66
N ALA A 313 17.09 22.81 -8.26
CA ALA A 313 18.09 21.96 -8.87
C ALA A 313 17.83 21.91 -10.40
N PRO A 314 18.88 21.93 -11.25
CA PRO A 314 18.70 21.86 -12.69
C PRO A 314 17.82 20.67 -13.05
N THR A 315 16.84 20.90 -13.92
CA THR A 315 15.88 19.87 -14.32
C THR A 315 16.62 18.78 -15.08
N GLN A 316 16.64 17.54 -14.58
CA GLN A 316 17.33 16.44 -15.24
C GLN A 316 16.43 15.78 -16.27
N PHE A 317 17.00 15.43 -17.44
CA PHE A 317 16.28 14.73 -18.50
C PHE A 317 15.66 13.41 -18.01
N LEU A 318 16.48 12.52 -17.47
CA LEU A 318 16.04 11.27 -16.85
C LEU A 318 15.51 11.57 -15.44
N ARG A 319 14.40 10.95 -15.07
CA ARG A 319 13.83 11.02 -13.72
C ARG A 319 13.87 9.69 -13.02
N GLU A 320 13.43 8.64 -13.70
CA GLU A 320 13.32 7.30 -13.12
C GLU A 320 13.47 6.25 -14.21
N VAL A 321 13.77 5.03 -13.79
CA VAL A 321 13.75 3.84 -14.65
C VAL A 321 12.89 2.81 -13.96
N VAL A 322 11.89 2.29 -14.67
CA VAL A 322 11.07 1.18 -14.21
C VAL A 322 11.45 -0.05 -15.04
N ILE A 323 11.85 -1.12 -14.37
CA ILE A 323 12.19 -2.40 -15.00
C ILE A 323 11.16 -3.42 -14.53
N ARG A 324 10.41 -3.97 -15.49
CA ARG A 324 9.49 -5.08 -15.26
C ARG A 324 9.99 -6.34 -15.93
N ARG A 325 9.71 -7.49 -15.33
CA ARG A 325 10.03 -8.82 -15.83
C ARG A 325 8.77 -9.68 -15.84
N GLY A 326 8.42 -10.25 -16.98
CA GLY A 326 7.36 -11.26 -17.04
C GLY A 326 7.77 -12.54 -16.30
N ARG A 327 6.91 -13.02 -15.39
CA ARG A 327 7.07 -14.28 -14.66
C ARG A 327 6.18 -15.40 -15.21
N GLY A 328 5.04 -15.02 -15.78
CA GLY A 328 4.10 -15.92 -16.42
C GLY A 328 4.64 -16.56 -17.69
N ASP A 329 3.98 -17.63 -18.12
CA ASP A 329 4.51 -18.54 -19.14
C ASP A 329 4.69 -17.87 -20.51
N VAL A 330 3.86 -16.89 -20.84
CA VAL A 330 3.86 -16.24 -22.16
C VAL A 330 5.10 -15.37 -22.39
N ASP A 331 5.40 -14.45 -21.46
CA ASP A 331 6.54 -13.53 -21.56
C ASP A 331 7.61 -13.86 -20.49
N LYS A 332 7.75 -15.15 -20.15
CA LYS A 332 8.64 -15.62 -19.09
C LYS A 332 10.06 -15.16 -19.32
N GLY A 333 10.58 -14.36 -18.41
CA GLY A 333 11.95 -13.83 -18.47
C GLY A 333 12.14 -12.64 -19.40
N ILE A 334 11.09 -12.19 -20.10
CA ILE A 334 11.13 -10.98 -20.93
C ILE A 334 11.07 -9.73 -20.05
N PHE A 335 11.81 -8.69 -20.43
CA PHE A 335 11.82 -7.42 -19.72
C PHE A 335 11.15 -6.30 -20.51
N MET A 336 10.42 -5.45 -19.77
CA MET A 336 9.99 -4.12 -20.19
C MET A 336 10.75 -3.07 -19.40
N VAL A 337 11.30 -2.10 -20.12
CA VAL A 337 12.06 -0.97 -19.58
C VAL A 337 11.32 0.33 -19.90
N ASP A 338 10.82 1.00 -18.88
CA ASP A 338 10.18 2.31 -18.98
C ASP A 338 11.14 3.38 -18.46
N LEU A 339 11.63 4.20 -19.40
CA LEU A 339 12.51 5.33 -19.14
C LEU A 339 11.64 6.57 -18.89
N ILE A 340 11.61 7.02 -17.63
CA ILE A 340 10.76 8.14 -17.24
C ILE A 340 11.57 9.44 -17.36
N THR A 341 11.10 10.37 -18.19
CA THR A 341 11.81 11.61 -18.51
C THR A 341 10.97 12.87 -18.25
N THR A 342 11.61 14.04 -18.24
CA THR A 342 10.95 15.35 -18.19
C THR A 342 10.20 15.70 -19.47
N TYR A 343 10.72 15.27 -20.63
CA TYR A 343 10.14 15.49 -21.96
C TYR A 343 10.49 14.34 -22.91
N HIS A 344 9.78 14.24 -24.03
CA HIS A 344 10.02 13.22 -25.05
C HIS A 344 11.17 13.64 -25.96
N ALA A 345 12.22 12.83 -26.03
CA ALA A 345 13.39 13.05 -26.89
C ALA A 345 13.95 11.68 -27.34
N PRO A 346 13.30 11.01 -28.32
CA PRO A 346 13.61 9.63 -28.68
C PRO A 346 15.05 9.46 -29.16
N GLU A 347 15.62 10.43 -29.86
CA GLU A 347 17.01 10.44 -30.32
C GLU A 347 18.03 10.33 -29.18
N ARG A 348 17.70 10.84 -27.99
CA ARG A 348 18.54 10.69 -26.79
C ARG A 348 18.41 9.31 -26.14
N LEU A 349 17.26 8.66 -26.33
CA LEU A 349 16.92 7.37 -25.71
C LEU A 349 17.38 6.17 -26.55
N GLN A 350 17.42 6.30 -27.89
CA GLN A 350 17.81 5.21 -28.79
C GLN A 350 19.18 4.59 -28.46
N PRO A 351 20.25 5.35 -28.16
CA PRO A 351 21.55 4.75 -27.84
C PRO A 351 21.52 3.85 -26.59
N VAL A 352 20.78 4.23 -25.54
CA VAL A 352 20.67 3.40 -24.33
C VAL A 352 19.78 2.19 -24.56
N VAL A 353 18.72 2.31 -25.36
CA VAL A 353 17.88 1.17 -25.75
C VAL A 353 18.71 0.14 -26.52
N ALA A 354 19.49 0.57 -27.52
CA ALA A 354 20.36 -0.33 -28.29
C ALA A 354 21.42 -1.01 -27.39
N ALA A 355 22.01 -0.27 -26.46
CA ALA A 355 22.96 -0.83 -25.49
C ALA A 355 22.31 -1.88 -24.57
N ILE A 356 21.09 -1.62 -24.09
CA ILE A 356 20.34 -2.61 -23.28
C ILE A 356 20.03 -3.86 -24.10
N GLN A 357 19.57 -3.71 -25.34
CA GLN A 357 19.23 -4.85 -26.21
C GLN A 357 20.45 -5.72 -26.51
N ALA A 358 21.63 -5.11 -26.66
CA ALA A 358 22.89 -5.82 -26.86
C ALA A 358 23.34 -6.58 -25.60
N GLU A 359 23.26 -5.95 -24.43
CA GLU A 359 23.69 -6.54 -23.15
C GLU A 359 22.70 -7.58 -22.61
N VAL A 360 21.39 -7.31 -22.75
CA VAL A 360 20.29 -8.12 -22.23
C VAL A 360 19.28 -8.38 -23.35
N PRO A 361 19.49 -9.40 -24.20
CA PRO A 361 18.61 -9.72 -25.31
C PRO A 361 17.16 -10.03 -24.90
N ALA A 362 16.92 -10.37 -23.62
CA ALA A 362 15.60 -10.58 -23.06
C ALA A 362 14.80 -9.28 -22.83
N ALA A 363 15.42 -8.11 -22.88
CA ALA A 363 14.71 -6.83 -22.87
C ALA A 363 14.10 -6.56 -24.25
N LYS A 364 12.77 -6.71 -24.34
CA LYS A 364 12.03 -6.65 -25.61
C LYS A 364 11.07 -5.47 -25.71
N SER A 365 10.73 -4.84 -24.59
CA SER A 365 9.75 -3.75 -24.54
C SER A 365 10.42 -2.50 -23.98
N PHE A 366 10.37 -1.41 -24.73
CA PHE A 366 10.97 -0.12 -24.36
C PHE A 366 9.94 0.98 -24.52
N VAL A 367 9.73 1.72 -23.42
CA VAL A 367 8.74 2.79 -23.33
C VAL A 367 9.40 4.04 -22.78
N ASN A 368 8.97 5.22 -23.24
CA ASN A 368 9.27 6.48 -22.61
C ASN A 368 8.02 7.07 -21.95
N THR A 369 8.00 7.13 -20.62
CA THR A 369 6.98 7.90 -19.90
C THR A 369 7.46 9.33 -19.65
N VAL A 370 6.73 10.32 -20.13
CA VAL A 370 6.99 11.74 -19.85
C VAL A 370 6.20 12.19 -18.64
N ALA A 371 6.92 12.68 -17.63
CA ALA A 371 6.35 13.18 -16.38
C ALA A 371 6.94 14.56 -16.03
N ALA A 372 6.08 15.58 -15.99
CA ALA A 372 6.48 16.95 -15.65
C ALA A 372 7.13 17.04 -14.26
N THR A 373 6.65 16.26 -13.28
CA THR A 373 7.18 16.17 -11.92
C THR A 373 7.24 14.70 -11.48
N PRO A 374 8.06 14.34 -10.47
CA PRO A 374 8.10 12.97 -9.93
C PRO A 374 6.75 12.45 -9.41
N ARG A 375 5.80 13.35 -9.11
CA ARG A 375 4.45 13.00 -8.59
C ARG A 375 3.34 13.21 -9.61
N SER A 376 3.68 13.47 -10.88
CA SER A 376 2.70 13.71 -11.92
C SER A 376 1.80 12.49 -12.10
N ARG A 377 0.50 12.69 -11.94
CA ARG A 377 -0.53 11.68 -12.26
C ARG A 377 -0.93 11.70 -13.73
N ASN A 378 -0.83 12.87 -14.36
CA ASN A 378 -1.01 13.03 -15.79
C ASN A 378 0.34 12.84 -16.47
N VAL A 379 0.57 11.64 -17.01
CA VAL A 379 1.78 11.28 -17.76
C VAL A 379 1.38 10.86 -19.17
N LYS A 380 2.34 10.91 -20.10
CA LYS A 380 2.17 10.40 -21.46
C LYS A 380 3.19 9.31 -21.70
N THR A 381 2.78 8.21 -22.31
CA THR A 381 3.64 7.07 -22.62
C THR A 381 3.86 7.01 -24.13
N TYR A 382 5.12 6.88 -24.53
CA TYR A 382 5.53 6.84 -25.92
C TYR A 382 6.25 5.52 -26.21
N PRO A 383 5.88 4.83 -27.29
CA PRO A 383 6.68 3.76 -27.86
C PRO A 383 8.14 4.14 -28.09
N ILE A 384 9.07 3.25 -27.76
CA ILE A 384 10.42 3.32 -28.33
C ILE A 384 10.70 2.09 -29.21
N SER A 385 10.50 0.88 -28.67
CA SER A 385 10.76 -0.37 -29.40
C SER A 385 10.02 -1.55 -28.74
N GLY A 386 9.48 -2.44 -29.58
CA GLY A 386 8.70 -3.61 -29.14
C GLY A 386 7.36 -3.27 -28.50
N PRO A 387 6.64 -4.26 -27.93
CA PRO A 387 5.31 -4.05 -27.37
C PRO A 387 5.31 -3.03 -26.22
N HIS A 388 4.24 -2.24 -26.07
CA HIS A 388 4.10 -1.26 -24.97
C HIS A 388 3.42 -1.81 -23.73
N PHE A 389 3.55 -3.11 -23.51
CA PHE A 389 3.04 -3.83 -22.37
C PHE A 389 3.88 -5.10 -22.17
N LEU A 390 3.78 -5.70 -20.98
CA LEU A 390 4.15 -7.09 -20.77
C LEU A 390 2.90 -7.94 -20.63
N ARG A 391 3.02 -9.23 -20.92
CA ARG A 391 2.04 -10.23 -20.51
C ARG A 391 2.53 -10.90 -19.24
N GLU A 392 1.61 -11.10 -18.31
CA GLU A 392 1.80 -11.91 -17.12
C GLU A 392 0.76 -13.02 -17.12
N THR A 393 1.12 -14.14 -16.51
CA THR A 393 0.19 -15.26 -16.28
C THR A 393 -0.02 -15.32 -14.78
N LEU A 394 -1.28 -15.25 -14.37
CA LEU A 394 -1.67 -15.30 -12.96
C LEU A 394 -2.96 -16.11 -12.87
N CYS A 395 -2.98 -17.13 -12.00
CA CYS A 395 -4.16 -17.99 -11.84
C CYS A 395 -4.63 -18.62 -13.17
N SER A 396 -3.69 -19.01 -14.03
CA SER A 396 -3.92 -19.54 -15.40
C SER A 396 -4.57 -18.57 -16.39
N LEU A 397 -4.64 -17.27 -16.06
CA LEU A 397 -5.13 -16.22 -16.95
C LEU A 397 -3.99 -15.33 -17.43
N ASP A 398 -4.12 -14.81 -18.64
CA ASP A 398 -3.15 -13.93 -19.26
C ASP A 398 -3.55 -12.46 -19.11
N PHE A 399 -2.74 -11.69 -18.40
CA PHE A 399 -2.93 -10.27 -18.15
C PHE A 399 -1.96 -9.45 -18.99
N ARG A 400 -2.49 -8.54 -19.78
CA ARG A 400 -1.75 -7.39 -20.29
C ARG A 400 -1.48 -6.43 -19.14
N VAL A 401 -0.22 -6.04 -19.02
CA VAL A 401 0.29 -5.15 -17.98
C VAL A 401 1.00 -3.97 -18.64
N SER A 402 0.29 -2.84 -18.73
CA SER A 402 0.83 -1.59 -19.27
C SER A 402 1.85 -0.95 -18.29
N PRO A 403 2.71 -0.01 -18.75
CA PRO A 403 3.86 0.52 -17.99
C PRO A 403 3.47 1.19 -16.68
N ARG A 404 2.30 1.84 -16.65
CA ARG A 404 1.77 2.55 -15.49
C ARG A 404 0.77 1.75 -14.67
N SER A 405 0.25 0.66 -15.20
CA SER A 405 -0.73 -0.20 -14.54
C SER A 405 -0.13 -0.89 -13.32
N PHE A 406 -0.88 -0.91 -12.22
CA PHE A 406 -0.51 -1.68 -11.05
C PHE A 406 -0.67 -3.17 -11.34
N PHE A 407 0.35 -3.94 -10.99
CA PHE A 407 0.33 -5.39 -11.00
C PHE A 407 1.12 -5.84 -9.77
N GLN A 408 0.66 -6.91 -9.12
CA GLN A 408 1.30 -7.37 -7.90
C GLN A 408 2.76 -7.75 -8.16
N THR A 409 3.65 -7.29 -7.28
CA THR A 409 5.09 -7.37 -7.58
C THR A 409 5.70 -8.77 -7.38
N ASN A 410 4.94 -9.70 -6.81
CA ASN A 410 5.36 -11.05 -6.47
C ASN A 410 4.32 -12.04 -7.01
N THR A 411 4.43 -12.39 -8.30
CA THR A 411 3.43 -13.21 -9.02
C THR A 411 3.11 -14.52 -8.29
N ALA A 412 4.12 -15.27 -7.86
CA ALA A 412 3.93 -16.56 -7.20
C ALA A 412 3.16 -16.43 -5.87
N GLN A 413 3.51 -15.43 -5.05
CA GLN A 413 2.79 -15.22 -3.78
C GLN A 413 1.39 -14.63 -4.00
N THR A 414 1.17 -13.92 -5.11
CA THR A 414 -0.16 -13.41 -5.49
C THR A 414 -1.13 -14.54 -5.78
N GLU A 415 -0.70 -15.63 -6.43
CA GLU A 415 -1.56 -16.79 -6.63
C GLU A 415 -2.02 -17.40 -5.31
N THR A 416 -1.10 -17.52 -4.33
CA THR A 416 -1.43 -17.95 -2.97
C THR A 416 -2.39 -17.00 -2.27
N LEU A 417 -2.16 -15.68 -2.37
CA LEU A 417 -3.07 -14.66 -1.84
C LEU A 417 -4.47 -14.78 -2.44
N TYR A 418 -4.57 -14.98 -3.76
CA TYR A 418 -5.85 -15.05 -4.46
C TYR A 418 -6.59 -16.34 -4.16
N ALA A 419 -5.89 -17.44 -3.92
CA ALA A 419 -6.50 -18.66 -3.42
C ALA A 419 -7.13 -18.46 -2.02
N ILE A 420 -6.46 -17.73 -1.13
CA ILE A 420 -7.01 -17.37 0.19
C ILE A 420 -8.25 -16.49 0.03
N VAL A 421 -8.19 -15.49 -0.85
CA VAL A 421 -9.33 -14.61 -1.17
C VAL A 421 -10.52 -15.42 -1.69
N ALA A 422 -10.29 -16.35 -2.63
CA ALA A 422 -11.33 -17.22 -3.17
C ALA A 422 -11.99 -18.05 -2.07
N ALA A 423 -11.18 -18.72 -1.24
CA ALA A 423 -11.68 -19.59 -0.18
C ALA A 423 -12.45 -18.84 0.91
N LEU A 424 -12.04 -17.60 1.25
CA LEU A 424 -12.78 -16.73 2.16
C LEU A 424 -14.05 -16.17 1.53
N ALA A 425 -14.07 -15.96 0.21
CA ALA A 425 -15.29 -15.59 -0.53
C ALA A 425 -16.30 -16.76 -0.62
N GLY A 426 -15.87 -17.99 -0.33
CA GLY A 426 -16.67 -19.20 -0.53
C GLY A 426 -16.71 -19.64 -2.00
N LEU A 427 -15.61 -19.39 -2.72
CA LEU A 427 -15.36 -19.82 -4.08
C LEU A 427 -14.15 -20.78 -4.11
N GLU A 428 -14.06 -21.55 -5.18
CA GLU A 428 -12.93 -22.39 -5.52
C GLU A 428 -11.71 -21.52 -5.88
N PRO A 429 -10.52 -21.76 -5.32
CA PRO A 429 -9.30 -21.23 -5.87
C PRO A 429 -9.14 -21.62 -7.35
N ALA A 430 -8.61 -20.72 -8.18
CA ALA A 430 -8.17 -21.09 -9.52
C ALA A 430 -7.12 -22.21 -9.41
N SER A 431 -7.09 -23.14 -10.38
CA SER A 431 -6.15 -24.26 -10.40
C SER A 431 -4.70 -23.79 -10.53
N SER A 432 -4.07 -23.47 -9.41
CA SER A 432 -2.61 -23.29 -9.31
C SER A 432 -2.05 -24.44 -8.48
N SER A 433 -1.24 -25.26 -9.12
CA SER A 433 -0.62 -26.47 -8.59
C SER A 433 0.40 -26.17 -7.49
N GLN A 434 0.02 -25.91 -6.22
CA GLN A 434 1.01 -25.78 -5.14
C GLN A 434 0.53 -26.28 -3.76
N GLU A 435 1.40 -27.06 -3.12
CA GLU A 435 1.34 -27.54 -1.73
C GLU A 435 1.23 -26.37 -0.72
N GLN A 436 1.80 -25.20 -1.05
CA GLN A 436 1.67 -23.98 -0.25
C GLN A 436 0.25 -23.40 -0.24
N THR A 437 -0.49 -23.51 -1.35
CA THR A 437 -1.89 -23.12 -1.41
C THR A 437 -2.72 -24.01 -0.51
N ALA A 438 -2.50 -25.33 -0.56
CA ALA A 438 -3.18 -26.28 0.34
C ALA A 438 -2.88 -25.97 1.81
N SER A 439 -1.60 -25.78 2.16
CA SER A 439 -1.20 -25.42 3.55
C SER A 439 -1.76 -24.07 3.98
N ALA A 440 -1.79 -23.06 3.11
CA ALA A 440 -2.40 -21.76 3.41
C ALA A 440 -3.90 -21.91 3.67
N LEU A 441 -4.60 -22.72 2.87
CA LEU A 441 -6.04 -22.98 2.99
C LEU A 441 -6.40 -23.78 4.25
N GLU A 442 -5.58 -24.77 4.63
CA GLU A 442 -5.71 -25.49 5.90
C GLU A 442 -5.62 -24.54 7.11
N ASN A 443 -4.69 -23.57 7.05
CA ASN A 443 -4.53 -22.56 8.10
C ASN A 443 -5.72 -21.58 8.21
N VAL A 444 -6.46 -21.33 7.13
CA VAL A 444 -7.60 -20.40 7.14
C VAL A 444 -8.78 -20.93 7.94
N ARG A 445 -9.07 -22.23 7.85
CA ARG A 445 -10.29 -22.84 8.44
C ARG A 445 -10.04 -23.80 9.60
N GLY A 446 -8.79 -24.18 9.88
CA GLY A 446 -8.45 -25.17 10.91
C GLY A 446 -8.99 -26.59 10.63
N GLN A 447 -9.52 -26.80 9.42
CA GLN A 447 -10.07 -28.03 8.85
C GLN A 447 -9.75 -28.01 7.34
N PRO A 448 -9.68 -29.17 6.66
CA PRO A 448 -9.56 -29.23 5.21
C PRO A 448 -10.66 -28.40 4.55
N TRP A 449 -10.28 -27.60 3.55
CA TRP A 449 -11.24 -26.78 2.81
C TRP A 449 -12.32 -27.71 2.19
N ASP A 450 -13.57 -27.51 2.60
CA ASP A 450 -14.73 -28.21 2.03
C ASP A 450 -15.37 -27.36 0.91
N PRO A 451 -15.30 -27.79 -0.37
CA PRO A 451 -15.98 -27.16 -1.51
C PRO A 451 -17.48 -26.93 -1.33
N ASN A 452 -18.09 -27.65 -0.38
CA ASN A 452 -19.52 -27.65 -0.12
C ASN A 452 -19.91 -26.79 1.08
N GLU A 453 -18.94 -26.37 1.90
CA GLU A 453 -19.19 -25.41 2.98
C GLU A 453 -19.42 -24.02 2.38
N SER A 454 -20.70 -23.68 2.28
CA SER A 454 -21.24 -22.33 2.10
C SER A 454 -21.31 -21.80 0.66
N ARG A 455 -21.78 -22.64 -0.26
CA ARG A 455 -22.31 -22.18 -1.55
C ARG A 455 -23.52 -21.26 -1.33
N PHE A 456 -23.63 -20.21 -2.14
CA PHE A 456 -24.70 -19.21 -2.13
C PHE A 456 -26.06 -19.83 -2.49
N GLY A 457 -26.64 -20.69 -1.65
CA GLY A 457 -27.84 -21.46 -2.01
C GLY A 457 -27.70 -22.13 -3.39
N SER A 458 -28.80 -22.22 -4.15
CA SER A 458 -28.79 -22.71 -5.54
C SER A 458 -28.38 -21.65 -6.58
N GLY A 459 -27.99 -20.43 -6.16
CA GLY A 459 -27.66 -19.32 -7.05
C GLY A 459 -26.17 -19.16 -7.31
N VAL A 460 -25.80 -18.67 -8.50
CA VAL A 460 -24.41 -18.29 -8.84
C VAL A 460 -24.20 -16.82 -8.47
N PRO A 461 -23.20 -16.47 -7.63
CA PRO A 461 -23.11 -15.16 -6.98
C PRO A 461 -22.76 -14.01 -7.93
N ILE A 462 -23.19 -12.80 -7.58
CA ILE A 462 -22.69 -11.54 -8.12
C ILE A 462 -21.51 -11.07 -7.26
N LEU A 463 -20.36 -10.90 -7.89
CA LEU A 463 -19.13 -10.42 -7.26
C LEU A 463 -18.88 -8.96 -7.61
N TRP A 464 -18.65 -8.12 -6.60
CA TRP A 464 -18.03 -6.81 -6.78
C TRP A 464 -16.54 -6.89 -6.43
N ASP A 465 -15.69 -6.41 -7.33
CA ASP A 465 -14.25 -6.24 -7.15
C ASP A 465 -13.95 -4.74 -7.01
N LEU A 466 -13.83 -4.26 -5.78
CA LEU A 466 -13.58 -2.86 -5.48
C LEU A 466 -12.07 -2.59 -5.43
N PHE A 467 -11.66 -1.47 -6.04
CA PHE A 467 -10.24 -1.15 -6.28
C PHE A 467 -9.59 -2.16 -7.21
N CYS A 468 -10.33 -2.60 -8.23
CA CYS A 468 -9.97 -3.75 -9.06
C CYS A 468 -8.69 -3.57 -9.90
N GLY A 469 -8.17 -2.34 -10.06
CA GLY A 469 -7.01 -2.07 -10.91
C GLY A 469 -7.21 -2.57 -12.34
N ILE A 470 -6.41 -3.56 -12.75
CA ILE A 470 -6.52 -4.22 -14.08
C ILE A 470 -7.40 -5.48 -14.07
N GLY A 471 -8.19 -5.69 -13.01
CA GLY A 471 -9.14 -6.79 -12.87
C GLY A 471 -8.55 -8.13 -12.45
N THR A 472 -7.34 -8.16 -11.87
CA THR A 472 -6.64 -9.43 -11.57
C THR A 472 -7.42 -10.35 -10.64
N ILE A 473 -8.04 -9.82 -9.58
CA ILE A 473 -8.82 -10.61 -8.63
C ILE A 473 -10.14 -11.03 -9.28
N GLY A 474 -10.96 -10.07 -9.71
CA GLY A 474 -12.30 -10.34 -10.24
C GLY A 474 -12.30 -11.28 -11.44
N LEU A 475 -11.34 -11.14 -12.37
CA LEU A 475 -11.22 -12.02 -13.54
C LEU A 475 -10.82 -13.45 -13.14
N SER A 476 -9.91 -13.60 -12.17
CA SER A 476 -9.49 -14.91 -11.67
C SER A 476 -10.62 -15.71 -11.01
N LEU A 477 -11.71 -15.03 -10.59
CA LEU A 477 -12.86 -15.63 -9.94
C LEU A 477 -14.11 -15.68 -10.83
N ALA A 478 -14.06 -15.08 -12.03
CA ALA A 478 -15.23 -14.84 -12.85
C ALA A 478 -15.97 -16.11 -13.28
N VAL A 479 -15.28 -17.24 -13.46
CA VAL A 479 -15.86 -18.54 -13.88
C VAL A 479 -16.94 -19.04 -12.90
N GLN A 480 -16.87 -18.62 -11.64
CA GLN A 480 -17.78 -19.07 -10.58
C GLN A 480 -18.85 -18.04 -10.22
N CYS A 481 -18.89 -16.92 -10.94
CA CYS A 481 -19.82 -15.83 -10.69
C CYS A 481 -20.81 -15.71 -11.85
N SER A 482 -22.05 -15.32 -11.55
CA SER A 482 -23.02 -14.96 -12.60
C SER A 482 -22.62 -13.64 -13.25
N ARG A 483 -22.01 -12.75 -12.46
CA ARG A 483 -21.49 -11.47 -12.91
C ARG A 483 -20.36 -10.98 -12.02
N VAL A 484 -19.33 -10.40 -12.62
CA VAL A 484 -18.27 -9.64 -11.94
C VAL A 484 -18.41 -8.15 -12.30
N ILE A 485 -18.42 -7.29 -11.30
CA ILE A 485 -18.42 -5.83 -11.46
C ILE A 485 -17.16 -5.28 -10.80
N GLY A 486 -16.17 -4.92 -11.61
CA GLY A 486 -14.94 -4.27 -11.14
C GLY A 486 -15.10 -2.75 -11.11
N ILE A 487 -14.64 -2.11 -10.04
CA ILE A 487 -14.73 -0.65 -9.87
C ILE A 487 -13.38 -0.11 -9.44
N ASP A 488 -12.87 0.89 -10.15
CA ASP A 488 -11.62 1.58 -9.84
C ASP A 488 -11.65 3.05 -10.28
N GLY A 489 -10.84 3.91 -9.66
CA GLY A 489 -10.73 5.31 -10.05
C GLY A 489 -9.78 5.55 -11.24
N ALA A 490 -8.84 4.64 -11.46
CA ALA A 490 -7.80 4.75 -12.49
C ALA A 490 -8.31 4.30 -13.86
N GLY A 491 -8.59 5.25 -14.75
CA GLY A 491 -9.11 4.97 -16.10
C GLY A 491 -8.22 4.03 -16.93
N GLY A 492 -6.88 4.20 -16.87
CA GLY A 492 -5.95 3.30 -17.55
C GLY A 492 -6.02 1.85 -17.05
N GLY A 493 -6.26 1.65 -15.74
CA GLY A 493 -6.47 0.33 -15.16
C GLY A 493 -7.75 -0.33 -15.66
N ILE A 494 -8.85 0.42 -15.71
CA ILE A 494 -10.15 -0.05 -16.22
C ILE A 494 -10.09 -0.44 -17.71
N ALA A 495 -9.33 0.31 -18.51
CA ALA A 495 -9.08 -0.04 -19.91
C ALA A 495 -8.33 -1.37 -20.03
N ASP A 496 -7.23 -1.54 -19.29
CA ASP A 496 -6.49 -2.81 -19.23
C ASP A 496 -7.39 -3.95 -18.71
N ALA A 497 -8.24 -3.72 -17.71
CA ALA A 497 -9.16 -4.72 -17.17
C ALA A 497 -10.16 -5.23 -18.21
N SER A 498 -10.70 -4.32 -19.02
CA SER A 498 -11.63 -4.67 -20.11
C SER A 498 -10.94 -5.47 -21.22
N LEU A 499 -9.70 -5.10 -21.57
CA LEU A 499 -8.87 -5.86 -22.51
C LEU A 499 -8.52 -7.23 -21.95
N ASN A 500 -8.21 -7.33 -20.66
CA ASN A 500 -7.89 -8.60 -19.99
C ASN A 500 -9.10 -9.53 -19.94
N ALA A 501 -10.31 -9.03 -19.71
CA ALA A 501 -11.53 -9.83 -19.83
C ALA A 501 -11.68 -10.40 -21.24
N HIS A 502 -11.54 -9.57 -22.27
CA HIS A 502 -11.65 -9.99 -23.67
C HIS A 502 -10.60 -11.05 -24.02
N ARG A 503 -9.33 -10.83 -23.65
CA ARG A 503 -8.22 -11.76 -23.90
C ARG A 503 -8.44 -13.13 -23.27
N ASN A 504 -9.04 -13.18 -22.09
CA ASN A 504 -9.33 -14.42 -21.38
C ASN A 504 -10.73 -14.98 -21.73
N SER A 505 -11.42 -14.43 -22.74
CA SER A 505 -12.77 -14.83 -23.15
C SER A 505 -13.80 -14.77 -21.99
N ILE A 506 -13.61 -13.86 -21.05
CA ILE A 506 -14.49 -13.64 -19.90
C ILE A 506 -15.54 -12.61 -20.28
N SER A 507 -16.78 -13.05 -20.51
CA SER A 507 -17.89 -12.20 -20.97
C SER A 507 -18.84 -11.72 -19.85
N ASN A 508 -18.72 -12.30 -18.65
CA ASN A 508 -19.56 -11.97 -17.49
C ASN A 508 -18.91 -10.92 -16.56
N ALA A 509 -17.80 -10.30 -16.96
CA ALA A 509 -17.12 -9.24 -16.21
C ALA A 509 -17.34 -7.86 -16.86
N SER A 510 -17.62 -6.85 -16.03
CA SER A 510 -17.78 -5.46 -16.47
C SER A 510 -17.02 -4.52 -15.54
N PHE A 511 -16.40 -3.47 -16.09
CA PHE A 511 -15.53 -2.57 -15.34
C PHE A 511 -16.01 -1.12 -15.42
N LEU A 512 -16.02 -0.43 -14.28
CA LEU A 512 -16.55 0.92 -14.13
C LEU A 512 -15.51 1.87 -13.52
N GLN A 513 -15.30 3.01 -14.16
CA GLN A 513 -14.43 4.06 -13.61
C GLN A 513 -15.19 4.95 -12.62
N HIS A 514 -14.99 4.72 -11.32
CA HIS A 514 -15.54 5.55 -10.25
C HIS A 514 -14.50 5.81 -9.16
N ASP A 515 -14.42 7.05 -8.69
CA ASP A 515 -13.62 7.40 -7.52
C ASP A 515 -14.30 6.86 -6.26
N LEU A 516 -13.80 5.73 -5.76
CA LEU A 516 -14.28 5.07 -4.55
C LEU A 516 -14.03 5.91 -3.26
N ALA A 517 -13.22 6.97 -3.33
CA ALA A 517 -13.05 7.93 -2.25
C ALA A 517 -14.04 9.12 -2.31
N ALA A 518 -14.84 9.24 -3.37
CA ALA A 518 -15.77 10.34 -3.55
C ALA A 518 -16.96 10.26 -2.58
N GLN A 519 -17.41 11.41 -2.08
CA GLN A 519 -18.53 11.49 -1.13
C GLN A 519 -19.87 11.02 -1.73
N ASN A 520 -20.02 11.11 -3.05
CA ASN A 520 -21.22 10.69 -3.76
C ASN A 520 -21.17 9.24 -4.27
N ILE A 521 -20.19 8.43 -3.82
CA ILE A 521 -20.00 7.07 -4.32
C ILE A 521 -21.25 6.19 -4.11
N ALA A 522 -21.96 6.33 -2.98
CA ALA A 522 -23.18 5.58 -2.69
C ALA A 522 -24.22 5.70 -3.83
N SER A 523 -24.47 6.93 -4.31
CA SER A 523 -25.43 7.18 -5.40
C SER A 523 -25.07 6.51 -6.73
N LYS A 524 -23.79 6.19 -6.93
CA LYS A 524 -23.32 5.45 -8.10
C LYS A 524 -23.51 3.95 -7.93
N LEU A 525 -23.20 3.44 -6.73
CA LEU A 525 -23.29 2.02 -6.41
C LEU A 525 -24.75 1.53 -6.31
N GLU A 526 -25.69 2.39 -5.86
CA GLU A 526 -27.12 2.10 -5.82
C GLU A 526 -27.74 1.76 -7.19
N LEU A 527 -27.11 2.18 -8.29
CA LEU A 527 -27.57 1.90 -9.65
C LEU A 527 -27.17 0.50 -10.13
N LEU A 528 -26.32 -0.20 -9.39
CA LEU A 528 -25.78 -1.50 -9.76
C LEU A 528 -26.61 -2.64 -9.14
N PRO A 529 -26.63 -3.84 -9.77
CA PRO A 529 -27.15 -5.04 -9.13
C PRO A 529 -26.47 -5.28 -7.78
N GLN A 530 -27.25 -5.61 -6.75
CA GLN A 530 -26.71 -5.88 -5.42
C GLN A 530 -25.73 -7.07 -5.46
N PRO A 531 -24.57 -6.97 -4.79
CA PRO A 531 -23.60 -8.04 -4.74
C PRO A 531 -23.99 -9.10 -3.71
N ASP A 532 -23.61 -10.35 -3.96
CA ASP A 532 -23.56 -11.40 -2.95
C ASP A 532 -22.21 -11.40 -2.21
N ILE A 533 -21.15 -11.05 -2.95
CA ILE A 533 -19.74 -11.00 -2.52
C ILE A 533 -19.16 -9.63 -2.85
N ILE A 534 -18.43 -9.08 -1.91
CA ILE A 534 -17.55 -7.93 -2.15
C ILE A 534 -16.13 -8.34 -1.83
N ILE A 535 -15.21 -8.11 -2.77
CA ILE A 535 -13.77 -8.13 -2.51
C ILE A 535 -13.29 -6.69 -2.58
N ALA A 536 -12.50 -6.26 -1.59
CA ALA A 536 -11.93 -4.93 -1.53
C ALA A 536 -10.42 -5.01 -1.27
N ASP A 537 -9.63 -4.42 -2.18
CA ASP A 537 -8.16 -4.29 -2.06
C ASP A 537 -7.75 -2.80 -2.10
N PRO A 538 -8.12 -2.00 -1.08
CA PRO A 538 -7.84 -0.57 -1.07
C PRO A 538 -6.35 -0.26 -0.91
N ALA A 539 -5.98 0.96 -1.31
CA ALA A 539 -4.66 1.51 -1.01
C ALA A 539 -4.43 1.68 0.53
N ARG A 540 -3.20 1.99 0.92
CA ARG A 540 -2.74 2.09 2.33
C ARG A 540 -3.56 2.99 3.27
N ASN A 541 -4.33 3.92 2.72
CA ASN A 541 -5.21 4.78 3.51
C ASN A 541 -6.54 4.11 3.89
N GLY A 542 -6.81 2.90 3.39
CA GLY A 542 -8.06 2.17 3.53
C GLY A 542 -9.21 2.82 2.74
N MET A 543 -10.44 2.42 3.08
CA MET A 543 -11.66 2.91 2.45
C MET A 543 -12.15 4.24 3.05
N GLY A 544 -12.79 5.05 2.21
CA GLY A 544 -13.46 6.27 2.65
C GLY A 544 -14.72 5.98 3.46
N THR A 545 -15.09 6.88 4.37
CA THR A 545 -16.27 6.73 5.24
C THR A 545 -17.58 6.60 4.46
N ALA A 546 -17.75 7.35 3.37
CA ALA A 546 -18.93 7.26 2.52
C ALA A 546 -19.11 5.86 1.90
N LEU A 547 -18.01 5.24 1.46
CA LEU A 547 -18.03 3.88 0.95
C LEU A 547 -18.35 2.88 2.07
N LEU A 548 -17.65 2.97 3.21
CA LEU A 548 -17.90 2.09 4.36
C LEU A 548 -19.37 2.13 4.81
N SER A 549 -19.97 3.32 4.90
CA SER A 549 -21.37 3.50 5.26
C SER A 549 -22.34 2.86 4.26
N TYR A 550 -22.01 2.91 2.96
CA TYR A 550 -22.79 2.23 1.93
C TYR A 550 -22.65 0.70 2.03
N LEU A 551 -21.43 0.19 2.21
CA LEU A 551 -21.17 -1.26 2.28
C LEU A 551 -21.95 -1.95 3.40
N LYS A 552 -22.15 -1.28 4.54
CA LYS A 552 -23.01 -1.76 5.65
C LYS A 552 -24.44 -2.09 5.20
N GLN A 553 -24.95 -1.36 4.21
CA GLN A 553 -26.32 -1.44 3.71
C GLN A 553 -26.43 -2.25 2.41
N SER A 554 -25.30 -2.68 1.85
CA SER A 554 -25.28 -3.51 0.63
C SER A 554 -25.99 -4.85 0.84
N GLY A 555 -26.31 -5.56 -0.24
CA GLY A 555 -26.83 -6.93 -0.20
C GLY A 555 -25.79 -8.01 0.13
N ALA A 556 -24.51 -7.64 0.26
CA ALA A 556 -23.43 -8.60 0.37
C ALA A 556 -23.57 -9.46 1.64
N SER A 557 -23.52 -10.77 1.44
CA SER A 557 -23.43 -11.75 2.54
C SER A 557 -22.00 -11.87 3.06
N ARG A 558 -21.01 -11.56 2.21
CA ARG A 558 -19.57 -11.64 2.51
C ARG A 558 -18.82 -10.43 1.99
N ILE A 559 -17.89 -9.94 2.80
CA ILE A 559 -16.87 -8.98 2.39
C ILE A 559 -15.49 -9.57 2.70
N VAL A 560 -14.68 -9.77 1.66
CA VAL A 560 -13.27 -10.14 1.78
C VAL A 560 -12.44 -8.87 1.63
N TYR A 561 -11.74 -8.50 2.70
CA TYR A 561 -10.90 -7.30 2.75
C TYR A 561 -9.43 -7.72 2.65
N VAL A 562 -8.75 -7.33 1.56
CA VAL A 562 -7.31 -7.46 1.36
C VAL A 562 -6.63 -6.15 1.75
N SER A 563 -5.50 -6.20 2.45
CA SER A 563 -4.82 -4.96 2.87
C SER A 563 -3.32 -5.10 3.04
N CYS A 564 -2.60 -4.10 2.53
CA CYS A 564 -1.16 -3.93 2.76
C CYS A 564 -0.81 -3.09 3.99
N ASP A 565 -1.82 -2.63 4.74
CA ASP A 565 -1.66 -1.77 5.93
C ASP A 565 -2.59 -2.24 7.08
N PRO A 566 -2.04 -2.95 8.08
CA PRO A 566 -2.84 -3.51 9.17
C PRO A 566 -3.63 -2.48 9.98
N ALA A 567 -3.13 -1.24 10.09
CA ALA A 567 -3.78 -0.20 10.89
C ALA A 567 -5.06 0.32 10.21
N SER A 568 -4.98 0.62 8.91
CA SER A 568 -6.14 1.02 8.12
C SER A 568 -7.16 -0.11 8.00
N GLN A 569 -6.71 -1.36 7.81
CA GLN A 569 -7.60 -2.53 7.82
C GLN A 569 -8.34 -2.65 9.14
N ALA A 570 -7.64 -2.62 10.28
CA ALA A 570 -8.28 -2.74 11.60
C ALA A 570 -9.31 -1.63 11.87
N ARG A 571 -9.03 -0.39 11.44
CA ARG A 571 -9.97 0.74 11.51
C ARG A 571 -11.22 0.48 10.68
N ASP A 572 -11.05 0.01 9.45
CA ASP A 572 -12.16 -0.20 8.53
C ASP A 572 -13.01 -1.40 8.91
N LEU A 573 -12.38 -2.51 9.34
CA LEU A 573 -13.07 -3.67 9.89
C LEU A 573 -13.94 -3.26 11.08
N ARG A 574 -13.41 -2.48 12.03
CA ARG A 574 -14.20 -1.95 13.16
C ARG A 574 -15.40 -1.14 12.70
N GLN A 575 -15.23 -0.31 11.67
CA GLN A 575 -16.36 0.44 11.12
C GLN A 575 -17.36 -0.51 10.46
N LEU A 576 -16.95 -1.53 9.73
CA LEU A 576 -17.87 -2.49 9.12
C LEU A 576 -18.58 -3.37 10.14
N THR A 577 -17.97 -3.66 11.29
CA THR A 577 -18.58 -4.48 12.35
C THR A 577 -19.44 -3.71 13.33
N PHE A 578 -19.25 -2.39 13.48
CA PHE A 578 -20.02 -1.55 14.40
C PHE A 578 -20.49 -0.29 13.71
N ASP A 579 -21.76 0.06 13.85
CA ASP A 579 -22.27 1.38 13.48
C ASP A 579 -22.46 2.32 14.68
N GLU A 580 -22.81 3.58 14.39
CA GLU A 580 -23.02 4.60 15.43
C GLU A 580 -24.23 4.31 16.32
N ALA A 581 -25.16 3.47 15.86
CA ALA A 581 -26.32 3.01 16.60
C ALA A 581 -26.04 1.74 17.44
N GLY A 582 -24.84 1.18 17.35
CA GLY A 582 -24.45 -0.05 18.04
C GLY A 582 -24.92 -1.34 17.36
N LEU A 583 -25.46 -1.26 16.14
CA LEU A 583 -25.77 -2.43 15.34
C LEU A 583 -24.48 -3.00 14.74
N ALA A 584 -24.45 -4.32 14.58
CA ALA A 584 -23.35 -5.04 13.97
C ALA A 584 -23.78 -5.58 12.61
N PRO A 585 -23.67 -4.80 11.50
CA PRO A 585 -24.14 -5.26 10.20
C PRO A 585 -23.31 -6.42 9.66
N PHE A 586 -22.05 -6.51 10.08
CA PHE A 586 -21.16 -7.62 9.78
C PHE A 586 -20.46 -8.13 11.04
N LYS A 587 -20.10 -9.40 11.02
CA LYS A 587 -19.24 -10.06 11.99
C LYS A 587 -17.88 -10.34 11.35
N LEU A 588 -16.80 -9.96 12.03
CA LEU A 588 -15.45 -10.41 11.68
C LEU A 588 -15.32 -11.90 12.00
N MET A 589 -14.97 -12.69 11.01
CA MET A 589 -14.78 -14.13 11.17
C MET A 589 -13.36 -14.46 11.66
N PRO A 590 -13.19 -15.55 12.44
CA PRO A 590 -11.87 -16.12 12.67
C PRO A 590 -11.16 -16.48 11.36
N GLY A 591 -9.83 -16.50 11.38
CA GLY A 591 -9.02 -16.78 10.21
C GLY A 591 -8.64 -15.53 9.42
N VAL A 592 -8.24 -14.45 10.10
CA VAL A 592 -7.54 -13.33 9.43
C VAL A 592 -6.15 -13.83 9.03
N VAL A 593 -5.83 -13.77 7.74
CA VAL A 593 -4.66 -14.45 7.17
C VAL A 593 -3.61 -13.45 6.71
N PRO A 594 -2.51 -13.26 7.45
CA PRO A 594 -1.37 -12.50 6.96
C PRO A 594 -0.62 -13.31 5.89
N CYS A 595 -0.20 -12.65 4.81
CA CYS A 595 0.56 -13.24 3.71
C CYS A 595 1.81 -12.41 3.45
N ASP A 596 2.99 -13.05 3.51
CA ASP A 596 4.24 -12.35 3.27
C ASP A 596 4.50 -12.16 1.77
N MET A 597 3.93 -11.11 1.20
CA MET A 597 4.20 -10.69 -0.18
C MET A 597 5.59 -10.08 -0.37
N PHE A 598 6.20 -9.57 0.71
CA PHE A 598 7.41 -8.75 0.66
C PHE A 598 8.45 -9.15 1.72
N PRO A 599 9.07 -10.34 1.58
CA PRO A 599 10.19 -10.75 2.42
C PRO A 599 11.26 -9.67 2.56
N HIS A 600 11.91 -9.62 3.74
CA HIS A 600 12.95 -8.65 4.09
C HIS A 600 12.50 -7.19 4.21
N THR A 601 11.21 -6.89 4.03
CA THR A 601 10.61 -5.58 4.25
C THR A 601 9.66 -5.62 5.45
N ALA A 602 9.27 -4.44 5.94
CA ALA A 602 8.24 -4.31 6.97
C ALA A 602 6.80 -4.31 6.41
N HIS A 603 6.62 -4.62 5.13
CA HIS A 603 5.29 -4.75 4.53
C HIS A 603 4.73 -6.15 4.76
N ILE A 604 3.41 -6.22 4.92
CA ILE A 604 2.64 -7.45 5.10
C ILE A 604 1.29 -7.22 4.43
N GLU A 605 0.81 -8.20 3.67
CA GLU A 605 -0.60 -8.24 3.25
C GLU A 605 -1.40 -9.03 4.29
N SER A 606 -2.65 -8.69 4.50
CA SER A 606 -3.57 -9.47 5.32
C SER A 606 -4.96 -9.54 4.69
N VAL A 607 -5.57 -10.72 4.73
CA VAL A 607 -6.93 -10.97 4.23
C VAL A 607 -7.86 -11.25 5.40
N ALA A 608 -8.98 -10.52 5.47
CA ALA A 608 -9.99 -10.70 6.50
C ALA A 608 -11.36 -10.97 5.88
N LEU A 609 -12.15 -11.83 6.51
CA LEU A 609 -13.52 -12.13 6.13
C LEU A 609 -14.51 -11.51 7.10
N LEU A 610 -15.48 -10.79 6.55
CA LEU A 610 -16.67 -10.33 7.23
C LEU A 610 -17.88 -11.06 6.67
N THR A 611 -18.73 -11.61 7.53
CA THR A 611 -20.03 -12.17 7.13
C THR A 611 -21.16 -11.32 7.68
N ARG A 612 -22.26 -11.22 6.94
CA ARG A 612 -23.46 -10.54 7.43
C ARG A 612 -23.92 -11.18 8.75
N ALA A 613 -24.25 -10.35 9.74
CA ALA A 613 -24.62 -10.78 11.09
C ALA A 613 -26.08 -11.23 11.20
#